data_AF-A0A8T7HLR0-F1
#
_entry.id   AF-A0A8T7HLR0-F1
#
_cell.length_a   1.000
_cell.length_b   1.000
_cell.length_c   1.000
_cell.angle_alpha   90.00
_cell.angle_beta   90.00
_cell.angle_gamma   90.00
#
_symmetry.space_group_name_H-M   'P 1'
#
loop_
_entity.id
_entity.type
_entity.pdbx_description
1 polymer ?
#
loop_
_entity_poly.entity_id
_entity_poly.type
_entity_poly.pdbx_seq_one_letter_code
_entity_poly.pdbx_strand_id
1 'polypeptide(L)' 'MACKICSVPFTSVNKTIYLCNYKEGFVHDGCCHDRCSLDGKPCQNRTATFVNSEGK' A
#
# COMPACT_ATOMS: atom_id res chain seq x y z
N MET A 1 -0.26 4.09 -9.52
CA MET A 1 -0.43 4.32 -8.06
C MET A 1 0.82 3.79 -7.35
N ALA A 2 1.41 4.50 -6.38
CA ALA A 2 2.66 4.08 -5.71
C ALA A 2 2.57 4.16 -4.18
N CYS A 3 3.39 3.38 -3.49
CA CYS A 3 3.46 3.36 -2.04
C CYS A 3 3.97 4.71 -1.49
N LYS A 4 3.27 5.29 -0.51
CA LYS A 4 3.69 6.57 0.11
C LYS A 4 4.94 6.53 0.98
N ILE A 5 5.48 5.35 1.26
CA ILE A 5 6.64 5.18 2.14
C ILE A 5 7.91 4.92 1.35
N CYS A 6 7.89 3.94 0.43
CA CYS A 6 9.04 3.62 -0.39
C CYS A 6 8.98 4.21 -1.81
N SER A 7 7.90 4.91 -2.18
CA SER A 7 7.68 5.45 -3.52
C SER A 7 7.66 4.41 -4.65
N VAL A 8 7.72 3.12 -4.32
CA VAL A 8 7.69 2.02 -5.29
C VAL A 8 6.25 1.83 -5.80
N PRO A 9 6.05 1.69 -7.13
CA PRO A 9 4.74 1.49 -7.73
C PRO A 9 4.12 0.14 -7.35
N PHE A 10 2.78 0.10 -7.25
CA PHE A 10 2.03 -1.15 -7.10
C PHE A 10 1.93 -1.84 -8.48
N THR A 11 3.00 -2.50 -8.89
CA THR A 11 3.14 -3.10 -10.24
C THR A 11 2.66 -4.55 -10.33
N SER A 12 2.21 -5.14 -9.22
CA SER A 12 1.76 -6.53 -9.19
C SER A 12 0.25 -6.60 -8.97
N VAL A 13 -0.44 -7.24 -9.92
CA VAL A 13 -1.79 -7.81 -9.74
C VAL A 13 -1.80 -8.68 -8.47
N ASN A 14 -2.90 -8.62 -7.70
CA ASN A 14 -3.09 -9.39 -6.45
C ASN A 14 -2.14 -9.09 -5.27
N LYS A 15 -1.61 -7.87 -5.14
CA LYS A 15 -0.97 -7.46 -3.88
C LYS A 15 -1.94 -6.75 -2.96
N THR A 16 -2.03 -7.22 -1.72
CA THR A 16 -2.72 -6.53 -0.63
C THR A 16 -2.03 -5.19 -0.39
N ILE A 17 -2.81 -4.11 -0.48
CA ILE A 17 -2.36 -2.78 -0.08
C ILE A 17 -3.06 -2.37 1.20
N TYR A 18 -2.39 -1.51 1.94
CA TYR A 18 -2.88 -1.02 3.21
C TYR A 18 -3.02 0.49 3.12
N LEU A 19 -4.08 1.03 3.73
CA LEU A 19 -4.23 2.46 3.92
C LEU A 19 -3.53 2.85 5.22
N CYS A 20 -2.50 3.67 5.10
CA CYS A 20 -1.79 4.25 6.23
C CYS A 20 -2.59 5.47 6.75
N ASN A 21 -3.23 5.32 7.91
CA ASN A 21 -4.00 6.41 8.55
C ASN A 21 -3.13 7.57 9.05
N TYR A 22 -1.83 7.34 9.27
CA TYR A 22 -0.92 8.39 9.71
C TYR A 22 -0.50 9.34 8.58
N LYS A 23 -0.16 8.79 7.41
CA LYS A 23 0.27 9.57 6.23
C LYS A 23 -0.84 9.81 5.21
N GLU A 24 -2.05 9.32 5.47
CA GLU A 24 -3.20 9.37 4.58
C GLU A 24 -2.86 8.88 3.16
N GLY A 25 -2.37 7.64 3.05
CA GLY A 25 -1.91 7.11 1.77
C GLY A 25 -1.79 5.61 1.71
N PHE A 26 -1.79 5.07 0.49
CA PHE A 26 -1.65 3.64 0.24
C PHE A 26 -0.19 3.20 0.40
N VAL A 27 0.01 2.05 1.05
CA VAL A 27 1.31 1.47 1.34
C VAL A 27 1.31 -0.04 1.11
N HIS A 28 2.49 -0.63 0.92
CA HIS A 28 2.66 -2.08 0.92
C HIS A 28 2.43 -2.66 2.31
N ASP A 29 2.10 -3.95 2.40
CA ASP A 29 2.03 -4.72 3.65
C ASP A 29 3.26 -4.51 4.55
N GLY A 30 4.47 -4.79 4.03
CA GLY A 30 5.71 -4.56 4.77
C GLY A 30 5.88 -3.09 5.18
N CYS A 31 5.59 -2.13 4.30
CA CYS A 31 5.67 -0.71 4.65
C CYS A 31 4.64 -0.29 5.71
N CYS A 32 3.47 -0.92 5.73
CA CYS A 32 2.48 -0.70 6.79
C CYS A 32 3.04 -1.16 8.14
N HIS A 33 3.51 -2.41 8.23
CA HIS A 33 4.00 -3.01 9.47
C HIS A 33 5.22 -2.26 10.04
N ASP A 34 6.16 -1.89 9.16
CA ASP A 34 7.46 -1.35 9.57
C ASP A 34 7.42 0.15 9.87
N ARG A 35 6.49 0.90 9.26
CA ARG A 35 6.53 2.37 9.28
C ARG A 35 5.21 3.06 9.61
N CYS A 36 4.06 2.40 9.41
CA CYS A 36 2.77 3.03 9.64
C CYS A 36 2.09 2.55 10.94
N SER A 37 2.27 1.28 11.33
CA SER A 37 1.79 0.77 12.63
C SER A 37 2.67 1.15 13.82
N LEU A 38 3.84 1.77 13.61
CA LEU A 38 4.75 2.21 14.69
C LEU A 38 4.12 3.26 15.62
N ASP A 39 3.20 4.10 15.13
CA ASP A 39 2.53 5.15 15.91
C ASP A 39 1.22 4.69 16.60
N GLY A 40 0.99 3.37 16.69
CA GLY A 40 -0.23 2.81 17.30
C GLY A 40 -1.51 3.02 16.47
N LYS A 41 -1.42 3.60 15.27
CA LYS A 41 -2.54 3.69 14.33
C LYS A 41 -2.56 2.45 13.43
N PRO A 42 -3.63 1.64 13.43
CA PRO A 42 -3.70 0.47 12.58
C PRO A 42 -3.79 0.90 11.11
N CYS A 43 -3.05 0.23 10.24
CA CYS A 43 -3.33 0.33 8.82
C CYS A 43 -4.63 -0.41 8.52
N GLN A 44 -5.47 0.17 7.68
CA GLN A 44 -6.66 -0.53 7.22
C GLN A 44 -6.30 -1.40 6.02
N ASN A 45 -6.66 -2.68 6.08
CA ASN A 45 -6.61 -3.57 4.93
C ASN A 45 -7.50 -2.98 3.82
N ARG A 46 -6.96 -2.85 2.61
CA ARG A 46 -7.75 -2.72 1.40
C ARG A 46 -7.21 -3.66 0.34
N THR A 47 -7.96 -4.70 0.04
CA THR A 47 -7.69 -5.47 -1.18
C THR A 47 -8.03 -4.60 -2.39
N ALA A 48 -7.02 -4.05 -3.05
CA ALA A 48 -7.17 -3.40 -4.34
C ALA A 48 -6.59 -4.30 -5.42
N THR A 49 -7.40 -4.65 -6.41
CA THR A 49 -6.93 -5.35 -7.59
C THR A 49 -6.30 -4.32 -8.52
N PHE A 50 -4.97 -4.23 -8.52
CA PHE A 50 -4.26 -3.48 -9.54
C PHE A 50 -4.26 -4.31 -10.80
N VAL A 51 -5.21 -4.09 -11.71
CA VAL A 51 -5.04 -4.55 -13.08
C VAL A 51 -3.88 -3.76 -13.67
N ASN A 52 -2.76 -4.44 -13.94
CA ASN A 52 -1.83 -3.93 -14.93
C ASN A 52 -2.65 -3.82 -16.22
N SER A 53 -3.13 -2.62 -16.53
CA SER A 53 -3.43 -2.26 -17.91
C SER A 53 -2.09 -2.10 -18.63
N GLU A 54 -1.27 -3.14 -18.64
CA GLU A 54 -0.31 -3.31 -19.73
C GLU A 54 -1.17 -3.75 -20.91
N GLY A 55 -1.78 -2.76 -21.55
CA GLY A 55 -2.37 -2.95 -22.85
C GLY A 55 -1.26 -3.43 -23.78
N LYS A 56 -1.34 -4.70 -24.16
CA LYS A 56 -0.67 -5.19 -25.36
C LYS A 56 -1.59 -6.14 -26.09
#